data_AF-A0AAN7ADN7-F1
#
_entry.id   AF-A0AAN7ADN7-F1
#
_cell.length_a   1.000
_cell.length_b   1.000
_cell.length_c   1.000
_cell.angle_alpha   90.00
_cell.angle_beta   90.00
_cell.angle_gamma   90.00
#
_symmetry.space_group_name_H-M   'P 1'
#
loop_
_entity.id
_entity.type
_entity.pdbx_description
1 polymer ?
#
loop_
_entity_poly.entity_id
_entity_poly.type
_entity_poly.pdbx_seq_one_letter_code
_entity_poly.pdbx_strand_id
1 'polypeptide(L)'
;MSSLPQNVRPDLVPPPSEPPICFQCSGPSIKRITQEGNPNGNAGRPYFKCSSCSKFLVFADPRGNLPENPPCQECGEPSKQQITGSYSQTQSPFRALHYVCSLGKCDFYEPVLEAGRQKVLTADEVTSMISQGLI
;
A
#
# COMPACT_ATOMS: atom_id res chain seq x y z
N MET A 1 28.35 -24.19 -15.70
CA MET A 1 28.26 -24.14 -14.23
C MET A 1 27.44 -22.91 -13.86
N SER A 2 26.40 -23.13 -13.04
CA SER A 2 25.55 -22.19 -12.29
C SER A 2 24.77 -21.09 -13.02
N SER A 3 23.51 -21.45 -13.33
CA SER A 3 22.26 -20.83 -12.89
C SER A 3 22.16 -19.30 -12.83
N LEU A 4 21.25 -18.75 -13.65
CA LEU A 4 20.68 -17.41 -13.55
C LEU A 4 20.14 -17.14 -12.12
N PRO A 5 20.21 -15.90 -11.60
CA PRO A 5 19.64 -15.57 -10.31
C PRO A 5 18.12 -15.80 -10.36
N GLN A 6 17.66 -16.69 -9.50
CA GLN A 6 16.24 -16.93 -9.30
C GLN A 6 15.60 -15.61 -8.85
N ASN A 7 14.47 -15.24 -9.46
CA ASN A 7 13.59 -14.17 -8.99
C ASN A 7 13.20 -14.45 -7.52
N VAL A 8 13.98 -13.93 -6.58
CA VAL A 8 13.65 -13.98 -5.16
C VAL A 8 12.47 -13.02 -4.98
N ARG A 9 11.26 -13.56 -4.96
CA ARG A 9 10.11 -12.80 -4.47
C ARG A 9 10.46 -12.39 -3.03
N PRO A 10 10.39 -11.11 -2.67
CA PRO A 10 10.64 -10.71 -1.29
C PRO A 10 9.69 -11.47 -0.37
N ASP A 11 10.18 -11.92 0.78
CA ASP A 11 9.37 -12.54 1.83
C ASP A 11 8.47 -11.45 2.44
N LEU A 12 7.36 -11.16 1.77
CA LEU A 12 6.45 -10.08 2.15
C LEU A 12 5.83 -10.38 3.53
N VAL A 13 5.79 -9.36 4.38
CA VAL A 13 5.09 -9.44 5.67
C VAL A 13 3.60 -9.71 5.40
N PRO A 14 2.95 -10.64 6.14
CA PRO A 14 1.55 -10.97 5.92
C PRO A 14 0.62 -9.75 6.01
N PRO A 15 -0.48 -9.71 5.22
CA PRO A 15 -1.52 -8.71 5.40
C PRO A 15 -2.30 -8.96 6.70
N PRO A 16 -3.13 -7.99 7.14
CA PRO A 16 -4.02 -8.19 8.28
C PRO A 16 -4.91 -9.42 8.07
N SER A 17 -4.86 -10.35 9.03
CA SER A 17 -5.70 -11.56 9.06
C SER A 17 -7.15 -11.25 9.43
N GLU A 18 -7.38 -10.15 10.14
CA GLU A 18 -8.69 -9.71 10.62
C GLU A 18 -9.03 -8.29 10.13
N PRO A 19 -10.33 -7.96 9.95
CA PRO A 19 -10.75 -6.61 9.61
C PRO A 19 -10.38 -5.62 10.74
N PRO A 20 -9.63 -4.54 10.47
CA PRO A 20 -9.31 -3.56 11.50
C PRO A 20 -10.54 -2.75 11.91
N ILE A 21 -10.58 -2.33 13.18
CA ILE A 21 -11.53 -1.31 13.64
C ILE A 21 -11.08 0.04 13.06
N CYS A 22 -12.04 0.85 12.61
CA CYS A 22 -11.73 2.13 12.01
C CYS A 22 -11.12 3.10 13.03
N PHE A 23 -9.87 3.49 12.84
CA PHE A 23 -9.18 4.45 13.71
C PHE A 23 -9.83 5.85 13.75
N GLN A 24 -10.68 6.18 12.77
CA GLN A 24 -11.32 7.50 12.68
C GLN A 24 -12.65 7.58 13.45
N CYS A 25 -13.42 6.49 13.52
CA CYS A 25 -14.76 6.51 14.13
C CYS A 25 -15.10 5.29 15.00
N SER A 26 -14.12 4.41 15.23
CA SER A 26 -14.25 3.15 15.99
C SER A 26 -15.29 2.16 15.44
N GLY A 27 -15.77 2.37 14.22
CA GLY A 27 -16.75 1.51 13.56
C GLY A 27 -16.12 0.24 12.96
N PRO A 28 -16.92 -0.81 12.70
CA PRO A 28 -16.43 -2.01 12.05
C PRO A 28 -16.02 -1.73 10.60
N SER A 29 -15.16 -2.59 10.04
CA SER A 29 -14.77 -2.56 8.64
C SER A 29 -15.24 -3.79 7.89
N ILE A 30 -15.36 -3.62 6.57
CA ILE A 30 -15.78 -4.67 5.65
C ILE A 30 -14.73 -4.86 4.56
N LYS A 31 -14.54 -6.11 4.14
CA LYS A 31 -13.66 -6.45 3.02
C LYS A 31 -14.36 -6.15 1.70
N ARG A 32 -13.66 -5.49 0.79
CA ARG A 32 -14.08 -5.20 -0.59
C ARG A 32 -12.95 -5.58 -1.54
N ILE A 33 -13.26 -5.63 -2.82
CA ILE A 33 -12.29 -5.86 -3.89
C ILE A 33 -12.37 -4.66 -4.83
N THR A 34 -11.22 -4.13 -5.25
CA THR A 34 -11.17 -3.08 -6.26
C THR A 34 -11.63 -3.62 -7.62
N GLN A 35 -12.27 -2.77 -8.42
CA GLN A 35 -12.75 -3.16 -9.73
C GLN A 35 -11.59 -3.52 -10.68
N GLU A 36 -11.84 -4.45 -11.60
CA GLU A 36 -10.85 -4.93 -12.58
C GLU A 36 -10.28 -3.80 -13.47
N GLY A 37 -11.08 -2.77 -13.75
CA GLY A 37 -10.67 -1.60 -14.52
C GLY A 37 -10.04 -0.46 -13.72
N ASN A 38 -9.55 -0.69 -12.50
CA ASN A 38 -9.01 0.39 -11.66
C ASN A 38 -7.74 1.01 -12.31
N PRO A 39 -7.79 2.30 -12.74
CA PRO A 39 -6.71 2.90 -13.50
C PRO A 39 -5.45 3.21 -12.67
N ASN A 40 -5.52 3.07 -11.34
CA ASN A 40 -4.40 3.32 -10.44
C ASN A 40 -3.52 2.08 -10.23
N GLY A 41 -3.66 1.02 -11.04
CA GLY A 41 -2.87 -0.21 -10.91
C GLY A 41 -3.26 -1.08 -9.71
N ASN A 42 -4.38 -0.74 -9.06
CA ASN A 42 -4.89 -1.44 -7.88
C ASN A 42 -5.95 -2.49 -8.22
N ALA A 43 -6.15 -2.84 -9.50
CA ALA A 43 -7.20 -3.77 -9.92
C ALA A 43 -7.14 -5.13 -9.19
N GLY A 44 -8.29 -5.66 -8.78
CA GLY A 44 -8.41 -6.95 -8.10
C GLY A 44 -7.87 -7.01 -6.67
N ARG A 45 -7.28 -5.94 -6.14
CA ARG A 45 -6.77 -5.88 -4.77
C ARG A 45 -7.91 -5.89 -3.74
N PRO A 46 -7.88 -6.79 -2.74
CA PRO A 46 -8.79 -6.72 -1.61
C PRO A 46 -8.40 -5.56 -0.68
N TYR A 47 -9.38 -4.89 -0.08
CA TYR A 47 -9.14 -3.82 0.90
C TYR A 47 -10.21 -3.79 1.99
N PHE A 48 -9.86 -3.23 3.14
CA PHE A 48 -10.79 -2.94 4.22
C PHE A 48 -11.23 -1.47 4.17
N LYS A 49 -12.54 -1.27 4.32
CA LYS A 49 -13.17 0.06 4.39
C LYS A 49 -14.14 0.08 5.57
N CYS A 50 -14.18 1.17 6.33
CA CYS A 50 -15.16 1.33 7.39
C CYS A 50 -16.59 1.34 6.81
N SER A 51 -17.49 0.56 7.41
CA SER A 51 -18.91 0.54 7.00
C SER A 51 -19.66 1.80 7.44
N SER A 52 -19.24 2.44 8.53
CA SER A 52 -19.90 3.61 9.10
C SER A 52 -19.51 4.92 8.41
N CYS A 53 -18.21 5.23 8.33
CA CYS A 53 -17.72 6.51 7.81
C CYS A 53 -17.11 6.41 6.40
N SER A 54 -17.15 5.23 5.78
CA SER A 54 -16.57 5.00 4.45
C SER A 54 -15.06 5.28 4.31
N LYS A 55 -14.32 5.40 5.41
CA LYS A 55 -12.86 5.55 5.37
C LYS A 55 -12.20 4.27 4.81
N PHE A 56 -11.33 4.43 3.81
CA PHE A 56 -10.39 3.38 3.42
C PHE A 56 -9.39 3.15 4.56
N LEU A 57 -9.17 1.90 4.95
CA LEU A 57 -8.26 1.56 6.05
C LEU A 57 -6.94 1.00 5.52
N VAL A 58 -6.98 -0.09 4.77
CA VAL A 58 -5.77 -0.74 4.24
C VAL A 58 -6.08 -1.75 3.15
N PHE A 59 -5.13 -2.02 2.26
CA PHE A 59 -5.19 -3.18 1.36
C PHE A 59 -4.94 -4.47 2.14
N ALA A 60 -5.77 -5.49 1.90
CA ALA A 60 -5.76 -6.77 2.60
C ALA A 60 -5.00 -7.86 1.82
N ASP A 61 -3.99 -7.45 1.05
CA ASP A 61 -3.07 -8.31 0.30
C ASP A 61 -1.62 -8.02 0.73
N PRO A 62 -0.67 -8.96 0.52
CA PRO A 62 0.71 -8.78 0.97
C PRO A 62 1.49 -7.73 0.16
N ARG A 63 0.99 -7.26 -0.98
CA ARG A 63 1.79 -6.41 -1.87
C ARG A 63 2.11 -5.07 -1.20
N GLY A 64 3.37 -4.67 -1.32
CA GLY A 64 3.97 -3.52 -0.63
C GLY A 64 4.34 -3.76 0.84
N ASN A 65 4.09 -4.93 1.42
CA ASN A 65 4.54 -5.25 2.79
C ASN A 65 6.00 -5.74 2.80
N LEU A 66 6.93 -4.87 2.42
CA LEU A 66 8.34 -5.21 2.38
C LEU A 66 8.91 -5.23 3.82
N PRO A 67 9.68 -6.27 4.21
CA PRO A 67 10.33 -6.29 5.52
C PRO A 67 11.25 -5.10 5.79
N GLU A 68 11.77 -4.48 4.73
CA GLU A 68 12.70 -3.35 4.79
C GLU A 68 11.98 -2.00 4.94
N ASN A 69 10.64 -1.97 4.86
CA ASN A 69 9.88 -0.76 5.09
C ASN A 69 10.14 -0.25 6.53
N PRO A 70 10.18 1.09 6.75
CA PRO A 70 10.22 1.62 8.10
C PRO A 70 8.97 1.18 8.88
N PRO A 71 9.07 0.94 10.20
CA PRO A 71 7.89 0.66 11.01
C PRO A 71 6.96 1.88 11.02
N CYS A 72 5.67 1.62 11.21
CA CYS A 72 4.67 2.65 11.46
C CYS A 72 5.03 3.44 12.72
N GLN A 73 5.25 4.75 12.59
CA GLN A 73 5.68 5.58 13.73
C GLN A 73 4.58 5.78 14.78
N GLU A 74 3.32 5.58 14.39
CA GLU A 74 2.16 5.77 15.29
C GLU A 74 1.86 4.54 16.16
N CYS A 75 2.05 3.32 15.63
CA CYS A 75 1.67 2.09 16.33
C CYS A 75 2.74 1.00 16.40
N GLY A 76 3.93 1.23 15.82
CA GLY A 76 5.07 0.30 15.83
C GLY A 76 4.94 -0.93 14.92
N GLU A 77 3.76 -1.17 14.36
CA GLU A 77 3.50 -2.28 13.43
C GLU A 77 4.24 -2.05 12.09
N PRO A 78 4.45 -3.11 11.27
CA PRO A 78 5.03 -2.94 9.94
C PRO A 78 4.24 -1.93 9.08
N SER A 79 4.93 -1.23 8.18
CA SER A 79 4.26 -0.37 7.20
C SER A 79 4.14 -1.05 5.82
N LYS A 80 3.24 -0.53 5.00
CA LYS A 80 2.96 -0.96 3.63
C LYS A 80 3.32 0.17 2.68
N GLN A 81 4.12 -0.13 1.67
CA GLN A 81 4.43 0.77 0.58
C GLN A 81 3.26 0.85 -0.41
N GLN A 82 2.90 2.07 -0.81
CA GLN A 82 1.81 2.37 -1.74
C GLN A 82 2.21 3.52 -2.67
N ILE A 83 1.41 3.76 -3.71
CA ILE A 83 1.52 4.93 -4.58
C ILE A 83 0.26 5.79 -4.51
N THR A 84 0.42 7.11 -4.61
CA THR A 84 -0.71 8.02 -4.80
C THR A 84 -1.37 7.74 -6.15
N GLY A 85 -2.70 7.89 -6.21
CA GLY A 85 -3.47 7.68 -7.45
C GLY A 85 -3.07 8.66 -8.55
N SER A 86 -3.40 8.33 -9.80
CA SER A 86 -2.96 9.08 -10.98
C SER A 86 -3.82 10.32 -11.33
N TYR A 87 -4.91 10.58 -10.60
CA TYR A 87 -5.92 11.58 -11.00
C TYR A 87 -6.53 12.41 -9.85
N SER A 88 -5.88 12.51 -8.69
CA SER A 88 -6.36 13.43 -7.66
C SER A 88 -5.91 14.87 -7.93
N GLN A 89 -6.81 15.75 -8.37
CA GLN A 89 -6.51 17.20 -8.51
C GLN A 89 -6.01 17.84 -7.20
N THR A 90 -6.21 17.20 -6.05
CA THR A 90 -5.84 17.68 -4.72
C THR A 90 -4.60 17.00 -4.13
N GLN A 91 -4.08 15.94 -4.75
CA GLN A 91 -2.86 15.25 -4.29
C GLN A 91 -1.83 15.23 -5.41
N SER A 92 -0.95 16.23 -5.37
CA SER A 92 0.33 16.24 -6.06
C SER A 92 1.42 15.83 -5.06
N PRO A 93 2.35 14.95 -5.43
CA PRO A 93 2.57 14.41 -6.76
C PRO A 93 1.74 13.13 -7.06
N PHE A 94 1.46 12.89 -8.33
CA PHE A 94 0.87 11.63 -8.82
C PHE A 94 1.89 10.50 -8.81
N ARG A 95 1.46 9.25 -8.58
CA ARG A 95 2.34 8.06 -8.55
C ARG A 95 3.50 8.19 -7.56
N ALA A 96 3.27 8.95 -6.50
CA ALA A 96 4.26 9.24 -5.48
C ALA A 96 4.25 8.13 -4.43
N LEU A 97 5.43 7.57 -4.15
CA LEU A 97 5.61 6.53 -3.15
C LEU A 97 5.40 7.09 -1.74
N HIS A 98 4.74 6.29 -0.91
CA HIS A 98 4.54 6.56 0.50
C HIS A 98 4.34 5.26 1.28
N TYR A 99 4.61 5.31 2.58
CA TYR A 99 4.32 4.26 3.54
C TYR A 99 3.02 4.56 4.28
N VAL A 100 2.23 3.53 4.56
CA VAL A 100 1.04 3.57 5.41
C VAL A 100 1.06 2.43 6.42
N CYS A 101 0.22 2.49 7.47
CA CYS A 101 0.11 1.38 8.41
C CYS A 101 -0.34 0.09 7.68
N SER A 102 0.44 -0.98 7.74
CA SER A 102 0.12 -2.23 7.03
C SER A 102 -1.12 -2.93 7.58
N LEU A 103 -1.52 -2.60 8.81
CA LEU A 103 -2.70 -3.17 9.48
C LEU A 103 -3.92 -2.25 9.44
N GLY A 104 -3.79 -1.01 8.95
CA GLY A 104 -4.91 -0.05 8.90
C GLY A 104 -5.46 0.35 10.26
N LYS A 105 -4.65 0.26 11.33
CA LYS A 105 -5.04 0.55 12.73
C LYS A 105 -4.86 2.03 13.13
N CYS A 106 -4.19 2.83 12.32
CA CYS A 106 -3.93 4.25 12.54
C CYS A 106 -3.82 5.00 11.21
N ASP A 107 -3.60 6.32 11.24
CA ASP A 107 -3.56 7.18 10.06
C ASP A 107 -2.15 7.44 9.50
N PHE A 108 -1.15 6.66 9.96
CA PHE A 108 0.25 6.81 9.55
C PHE A 108 0.40 6.96 8.03
N TYR A 109 1.13 8.00 7.65
CA TYR A 109 1.50 8.33 6.29
C TYR A 109 2.91 8.93 6.29
N GLU A 110 3.81 8.36 5.51
CA GLU A 110 5.17 8.91 5.35
C GLU A 110 5.60 8.89 3.88
N PRO A 111 5.99 10.02 3.28
CA PRO A 111 6.45 10.05 1.90
C PRO A 111 7.81 9.36 1.77
N VAL A 112 7.99 8.52 0.74
CA VAL A 112 9.32 8.02 0.38
C VAL A 112 10.08 9.15 -0.28
N LEU A 113 11.25 9.52 0.25
CA LEU A 113 12.06 10.62 -0.29
C LEU A 113 13.23 10.12 -1.13
N GLU A 114 13.47 10.78 -2.27
CA GLU A 114 14.64 10.63 -3.12
C GLU A 114 15.20 12.03 -3.42
N ALA A 115 16.48 12.26 -3.11
CA ALA A 115 17.12 13.59 -3.20
C ALA A 115 16.33 14.73 -2.53
N GLY A 116 15.70 14.44 -1.37
CA GLY A 116 14.94 15.41 -0.58
C GLY A 116 13.55 15.75 -1.13
N ARG A 117 13.05 15.01 -2.14
CA ARG A 117 11.70 15.15 -2.69
C ARG A 117 10.96 13.83 -2.64
N GLN A 118 9.63 13.87 -2.59
CA GLN A 118 8.85 12.63 -2.65
C GLN A 118 9.14 11.90 -3.96
N LYS A 119 9.47 10.61 -3.86
CA LYS A 119 9.81 9.75 -5.00
C LYS A 119 8.56 9.52 -5.85
N VAL A 120 8.62 9.98 -7.09
CA VAL A 120 7.57 9.83 -8.09
C VAL A 120 7.99 8.76 -9.08
N LEU A 121 7.13 7.78 -9.30
CA LEU A 121 7.41 6.70 -10.23
C LEU A 121 6.98 7.06 -11.66
N THR A 122 7.83 6.70 -12.60
CA THR A 122 7.51 6.62 -14.03
C THR A 122 6.47 5.53 -14.31
N ALA A 123 5.87 5.54 -15.51
CA ALA A 123 4.90 4.50 -15.90
C ALA A 123 5.52 3.09 -15.91
N ASP A 124 6.78 2.99 -16.35
CA ASP A 124 7.49 1.71 -16.44
C ASP A 124 7.86 1.18 -15.05
N GLU A 125 8.28 2.05 -14.13
CA GLU A 125 8.50 1.69 -12.74
C GLU A 125 7.22 1.20 -12.07
N VAL A 126 6.09 1.89 -12.26
CA VAL A 126 4.79 1.43 -11.73
C VAL A 126 4.46 0.03 -12.25
N THR A 127 4.58 -0.18 -13.56
CA THR A 127 4.32 -1.49 -14.19
C THR A 127 5.23 -2.58 -13.61
N SER A 128 6.52 -2.29 -13.51
CA SER A 128 7.52 -3.21 -12.97
C SER A 128 7.22 -3.55 -11.52
N MET A 129 6.99 -2.55 -10.66
CA MET A 129 6.74 -2.74 -9.24
C MET A 129 5.42 -3.49 -8.97
N ILE A 130 4.37 -3.25 -9.75
CA ILE A 130 3.11 -4.03 -9.69
C ILE A 130 3.38 -5.50 -10.01
N SER A 131 4.15 -5.77 -11.07
CA SER A 131 4.46 -7.16 -11.48
C SER A 131 5.27 -7.92 -10.42
N GLN A 132 6.06 -7.19 -9.62
CA GLN A 132 6.87 -7.72 -8.52
C GLN A 132 6.12 -7.74 -7.18
N GLY A 133 4.90 -7.19 -7.11
CA GLY A 133 4.12 -7.09 -5.87
C GLY A 133 4.65 -6.07 -4.87
N LEU A 134 5.43 -5.09 -5.31
CA LEU A 134 6.02 -4.05 -4.45
C LEU A 134 5.06 -2.88 -4.17
N ILE A 135 4.01 -2.71 -4.98
CA ILE A 135 2.95 -1.69 -4.82
C ILE A 135 1.60 -2.15 -5.34
#